data_AF-A0A7J9FET5-F1
#
_entry.id   AF-A0A7J9FET5-F1
#
_cell.length_a   1.000
_cell.length_b   1.000
_cell.length_c   1.000
_cell.angle_alpha   90.00
_cell.angle_beta   90.00
_cell.angle_gamma   90.00
#
_symmetry.space_group_name_H-M   'P 1'
#
loop_
_entity.id
_entity.type
_entity.pdbx_description
1 polymer ?
#
loop_
_entity_poly.entity_id
_entity_poly.type
_entity_poly.pdbx_seq_one_letter_code
_entity_poly.pdbx_strand_id
1 'polypeptide(L)'
;MTFNHLVCKPGPRLNLVIGPNGSGKSSLVCAIALCLGGEPQLLGRATSIGAYVKRGEDAGYIKISLRGYTKEEQIAIVRKIDTRNKSEWFYNG
;
A
#
# COMPACT_ATOMS: atom_id res chain seq x y z
N MET A 1 -7.47 7.20 -3.70
CA MET A 1 -7.37 5.74 -3.92
C MET A 1 -8.73 5.09 -4.20
N THR A 2 -8.77 3.81 -4.62
CA THR A 2 -10.00 3.12 -5.07
C THR A 2 -10.72 2.35 -3.96
N PHE A 3 -9.98 1.58 -3.16
CA PHE A 3 -10.55 0.61 -2.21
C PHE A 3 -10.85 1.24 -0.85
N ASN A 4 -11.99 0.87 -0.23
CA ASN A 4 -12.21 1.05 1.22
C ASN A 4 -11.40 0.02 2.02
N HIS A 5 -11.45 -1.23 1.53
CA HIS A 5 -10.77 -2.37 2.12
C HIS A 5 -10.40 -3.35 1.00
N LEU A 6 -9.17 -3.87 1.05
CA LEU A 6 -8.66 -4.87 0.13
C LEU A 6 -7.65 -5.75 0.87
N VAL A 7 -7.80 -7.07 0.75
CA VAL A 7 -6.83 -8.04 1.24
C VAL A 7 -6.39 -8.91 0.08
N CYS A 8 -5.07 -8.99 -0.13
CA CYS A 8 -4.46 -9.84 -1.15
C CYS A 8 -3.51 -10.83 -0.48
N LYS A 9 -3.56 -12.10 -0.90
CA LYS A 9 -2.64 -13.16 -0.46
C LYS A 9 -1.93 -13.74 -1.68
N PRO A 10 -0.89 -13.07 -2.20
CA PRO A 10 -0.14 -13.57 -3.33
C PRO A 10 0.58 -14.87 -3.00
N GLY A 11 0.73 -15.73 -4.00
CA GLY A 11 1.52 -16.96 -3.93
C GLY A 11 2.98 -16.74 -4.29
N PRO A 12 3.83 -17.78 -4.21
CA PRO A 12 5.21 -17.70 -4.67
C PRO A 12 5.29 -17.57 -6.20
N ARG A 13 6.38 -16.98 -6.69
CA ARG A 13 6.68 -16.74 -8.12
C ARG A 13 5.79 -15.65 -8.73
N LEU A 14 4.99 -15.97 -9.74
CA LEU A 14 4.24 -15.00 -10.51
C LEU A 14 2.83 -14.80 -9.94
N ASN A 15 2.48 -13.55 -9.69
CA ASN A 15 1.12 -13.13 -9.38
C ASN A 15 0.67 -12.13 -10.44
N LEU A 16 -0.55 -12.28 -10.94
CA LEU A 16 -1.09 -11.40 -11.97
C LEU A 16 -2.28 -10.62 -11.40
N VAL A 17 -2.22 -9.29 -11.52
CA VAL A 17 -3.32 -8.38 -11.13
C VAL A 17 -4.07 -7.94 -12.38
N ILE A 18 -5.27 -8.49 -12.59
CA ILE A 18 -6.11 -8.23 -13.76
C ILE A 18 -7.42 -7.51 -13.40
N GLY A 19 -7.99 -6.81 -14.37
CA GLY A 19 -9.30 -6.17 -14.24
C GLY A 19 -9.49 -5.00 -15.23
N PRO A 20 -10.73 -4.51 -15.40
CA PRO A 20 -11.06 -3.39 -16.30
C PRO A 20 -10.33 -2.09 -15.95
N ASN A 21 -10.33 -1.12 -16.87
CA ASN A 21 -9.85 0.23 -16.56
C ASN A 21 -10.68 0.86 -15.43
N GLY A 22 -10.00 1.56 -14.52
CA GLY A 22 -10.64 2.13 -13.33
C GLY A 22 -10.87 1.14 -12.17
N SER A 23 -10.60 -0.16 -12.31
CA SER A 23 -10.82 -1.16 -11.24
C SER A 23 -9.88 -1.07 -10.03
N GLY A 24 -8.93 -0.12 -10.03
CA GLY A 24 -8.00 0.08 -8.92
C GLY A 24 -6.69 -0.70 -8.99
N LYS A 25 -6.36 -1.38 -10.11
CA LYS A 25 -5.06 -2.08 -10.30
C LYS A 25 -3.85 -1.22 -9.93
N SER A 26 -3.77 0.00 -10.48
CA SER A 26 -2.70 0.94 -10.16
C SER A 26 -2.77 1.45 -8.73
N SER A 27 -3.96 1.46 -8.08
CA SER A 27 -4.06 1.77 -6.65
C SER A 27 -3.39 0.69 -5.80
N LEU A 28 -3.53 -0.59 -6.15
CA LEU A 28 -2.80 -1.68 -5.46
C LEU A 28 -1.29 -1.52 -5.62
N VAL A 29 -0.81 -1.24 -6.84
CA VAL A 29 0.63 -1.00 -7.09
C VAL A 29 1.15 0.20 -6.31
N CYS A 30 0.41 1.32 -6.30
CA CYS A 30 0.76 2.50 -5.49
C CYS A 30 0.83 2.17 -4.01
N ALA A 31 -0.14 1.41 -3.47
CA ALA A 31 -0.15 0.99 -2.08
C ALA A 31 1.10 0.17 -1.72
N ILE A 32 1.50 -0.77 -2.59
CA ILE A 32 2.72 -1.56 -2.39
C ILE A 32 3.95 -0.67 -2.33
N ALA A 33 4.13 0.19 -3.34
CA ALA A 33 5.28 1.08 -3.41
C ALA A 33 5.34 2.03 -2.21
N LEU A 34 4.22 2.68 -1.86
CA LEU A 34 4.17 3.58 -0.70
C LEU A 34 4.50 2.86 0.60
N CYS A 35 3.95 1.67 0.84
CA CYS A 35 4.23 0.95 2.09
C CYS A 35 5.73 0.62 2.22
N LEU A 36 6.40 0.30 1.11
CA LEU A 36 7.81 -0.08 1.05
C LEU A 36 8.77 1.11 0.84
N GLY A 37 8.30 2.35 1.05
CA GLY A 37 9.16 3.54 1.04
C GLY A 37 9.32 4.22 -0.32
N GLY A 38 8.58 3.80 -1.34
CA GLY A 38 8.54 4.48 -2.64
C GLY A 38 8.01 5.91 -2.53
N GLU A 39 8.66 6.82 -3.27
CA GLU A 39 8.30 8.23 -3.29
C GLU A 39 7.04 8.48 -4.14
N PRO A 40 6.10 9.34 -3.71
CA PRO A 40 4.90 9.69 -4.46
C PRO A 40 5.16 10.13 -5.91
N GLN A 41 6.27 10.81 -6.15
CA GLN A 41 6.67 11.34 -7.47
C GLN A 41 6.92 10.23 -8.48
N LEU A 42 7.49 9.10 -8.04
CA LEU A 42 7.74 7.92 -8.88
C LEU A 42 6.45 7.24 -9.35
N LEU A 43 5.34 7.44 -8.63
CA LEU A 43 4.07 6.78 -8.91
C LEU A 43 3.23 7.53 -9.96
N GLY A 44 3.65 8.74 -10.37
CA GLY A 44 3.02 9.51 -11.44
C GLY A 44 1.56 9.91 -11.20
N ARG A 45 1.05 9.77 -9.97
CA ARG A 45 -0.36 10.00 -9.63
C ARG A 45 -0.57 11.28 -8.84
N ALA A 46 0.26 11.54 -7.84
CA ALA A 46 0.18 12.73 -7.00
C ALA A 46 1.53 12.97 -6.33
N THR A 47 1.83 14.23 -6.04
CA THR A 47 3.08 14.67 -5.40
C THR A 47 3.00 14.60 -3.88
N SER A 48 1.82 14.79 -3.30
CA SER A 48 1.58 14.72 -1.86
C SER A 48 1.10 13.34 -1.44
N ILE A 49 1.54 12.88 -0.27
CA ILE A 49 1.17 11.53 0.19
C ILE A 49 -0.28 11.44 0.64
N GLY A 50 -0.84 12.51 1.22
CA GLY A 50 -2.24 12.57 1.64
C GLY A 50 -3.22 12.41 0.47
N ALA A 51 -2.80 12.72 -0.76
CA ALA A 51 -3.60 12.47 -1.97
C ALA A 51 -3.80 10.97 -2.29
N TYR A 52 -3.04 10.08 -1.63
CA TYR A 52 -3.23 8.64 -1.69
C TYR A 52 -4.18 8.12 -0.60
N VAL A 53 -4.80 8.99 0.20
CA VAL A 53 -5.98 8.58 0.98
C VAL A 53 -7.18 8.46 0.02
N LYS A 54 -8.15 7.60 0.33
CA LYS A 54 -9.38 7.52 -0.46
C LYS A 54 -10.17 8.82 -0.26
N ARG A 55 -10.77 9.36 -1.33
CA ARG A 55 -11.60 10.57 -1.22
C ARG A 55 -12.79 10.28 -0.31
N GLY A 56 -13.08 11.22 0.60
CA GLY A 56 -14.12 11.07 1.62
C GLY A 56 -13.65 10.41 2.92
N GLU A 57 -12.39 9.96 2.99
CA GLU A 57 -11.78 9.41 4.20
C GLU A 57 -10.72 10.37 4.75
N ASP A 58 -10.54 10.40 6.08
CA ASP A 58 -9.54 11.26 6.74
C ASP A 58 -8.15 10.61 6.77
N ALA A 59 -8.10 9.28 6.77
CA ALA A 59 -6.87 8.52 6.83
C ALA A 59 -7.03 7.12 6.21
N GLY A 60 -5.89 6.46 5.97
CA GLY A 60 -5.83 5.07 5.55
C GLY A 60 -4.53 4.43 5.97
N TYR A 61 -4.45 3.11 5.81
CA TYR A 61 -3.21 2.38 6.08
C TYR A 61 -2.96 1.30 5.04
N ILE A 62 -1.70 0.93 4.91
CA ILE A 62 -1.26 -0.21 4.13
C ILE A 62 -0.46 -1.11 5.06
N LYS A 63 -0.73 -2.41 5.03
CA LYS A 63 0.02 -3.43 5.77
C LYS A 63 0.55 -4.46 4.78
N ILE A 64 1.85 -4.66 4.78
CA ILE A 64 2.52 -5.68 3.97
C ILE A 64 3.28 -6.62 4.87
N SER A 65 3.00 -7.91 4.69
CA SER A 65 3.80 -8.98 5.29
C SER A 65 4.79 -9.49 4.25
N LEU A 66 6.07 -9.50 4.62
CA LEU A 66 7.16 -10.06 3.83
C LEU A 66 7.57 -11.42 4.40
N ARG A 67 8.14 -12.26 3.54
CA ARG A 67 8.71 -13.55 3.94
C ARG A 67 10.06 -13.28 4.62
N GLY A 68 10.20 -13.71 5.88
CA GLY A 68 11.48 -13.73 6.59
C GLY A 68 12.42 -14.85 6.12
N TYR A 69 13.64 -14.83 6.64
CA TYR A 69 14.65 -15.86 6.41
C TYR A 69 14.26 -17.19 7.08
N THR A 70 13.60 -17.13 8.24
CA THR A 70 13.03 -18.30 8.93
C THR A 70 11.50 -18.31 8.82
N LYS A 71 10.86 -19.43 9.19
CA LYS A 71 9.38 -19.51 9.19
C LYS A 71 8.77 -18.69 10.32
N GLU A 72 9.52 -18.53 11.40
CA GLU A 72 9.12 -17.86 12.62
C GLU A 72 9.29 -16.35 12.51
N GLU A 73 10.18 -15.88 11.64
CA GLU A 73 10.39 -14.46 11.37
C GLU A 73 9.19 -13.86 10.65
N GLN A 74 8.44 -13.04 11.38
CA GLN A 74 7.37 -12.23 10.84
C GLN A 74 7.93 -10.86 10.50
N ILE A 75 7.87 -10.47 9.23
CA ILE A 75 8.20 -9.12 8.78
C ILE A 75 6.90 -8.46 8.36
N ALA A 76 6.42 -7.50 9.15
CA ALA A 76 5.21 -6.75 8.88
C ALA A 76 5.51 -5.24 8.88
N ILE A 77 5.36 -4.61 7.72
CA ILE A 77 5.49 -3.17 7.55
C ILE A 77 4.09 -2.59 7.46
N VAL A 78 3.78 -1.62 8.32
CA VAL A 78 2.54 -0.85 8.23
C VAL A 78 2.88 0.60 7.98
N ARG A 79 2.23 1.22 7.00
CA ARG A 79 2.28 2.67 6.77
C ARG A 79 0.89 3.26 6.97
N LYS A 80 0.74 4.17 7.93
CA LYS A 80 -0.48 4.98 8.12
C LYS A 80 -0.29 6.33 7.47
N ILE A 81 -1.31 6.81 6.75
CA ILE A 81 -1.29 8.07 6.00
C ILE A 81 -2.58 8.82 6.31
N ASP A 82 -2.50 10.11 6.61
CA ASP A 82 -3.67 10.99 6.70
C ASP A 82 -3.69 12.05 5.59
N THR A 83 -4.83 12.70 5.41
CA THR A 83 -5.04 13.75 4.39
C THR A 83 -4.19 15.01 4.62
N ARG A 84 -3.62 15.17 5.83
CA ARG A 84 -2.72 16.29 6.20
C ARG A 84 -1.25 15.98 5.89
N ASN A 85 -0.99 14.91 5.12
CA ASN A 85 0.34 14.41 4.78
C ASN A 85 1.13 13.84 5.96
N LYS A 86 0.48 13.55 7.09
CA LYS A 86 1.13 12.76 8.14
C LYS A 86 1.32 11.33 7.61
N SER A 87 2.53 10.80 7.78
CA SER A 87 2.91 9.45 7.37
C SER A 87 3.73 8.79 8.47
N GLU A 88 3.28 7.65 8.98
CA GLU A 88 3.92 6.92 10.07
C GLU A 88 4.15 5.47 9.65
N TRP A 89 5.35 4.96 9.93
CA TRP A 89 5.69 3.56 9.70
C TRP A 89 5.76 2.80 11.03
N PHE A 90 5.34 1.55 10.98
CA PHE A 90 5.40 0.60 12.07
C PHE A 90 6.03 -0.70 11.54
N TYR A 91 6.84 -1.35 12.36
CA TYR A 91 7.57 -2.57 12.02
C TYR A 91 7.26 -3.63 13.07
N ASN A 92 6.60 -4.71 12.64
CA ASN A 92 6.15 -5.83 13.48
C ASN A 92 5.13 -5.46 14.57
N GLY A 93 4.42 -4.35 14.41
CA GLY A 93 3.54 -3.76 15.40
C GLY A 93 3.93 -2.31 15.63
#